data_AF-A0A1D8GN06-F1
#
_entry.id   AF-A0A1D8GN06-F1
#
_cell.length_a   1.000
_cell.length_b   1.000
_cell.length_c   1.000
_cell.angle_alpha   90.00
_cell.angle_beta   90.00
_cell.angle_gamma   90.00
#
_symmetry.space_group_name_H-M   'P 1'
#
loop_
_entity.id
_entity.type
_entity.pdbx_description
1 polymer ?
#
loop_
_entity_poly.entity_id
_entity_poly.type
_entity_poly.pdbx_seq_one_letter_code
_entity_poly.pdbx_strand_id
1 'polypeptide(L)' 'MIDGMKIRNLRTEKGYTSLDLAVRSNISKSYIEEIERGDKINPSFKTVEKLADALNVLIDDLRRPISKTASIENI' A
#
# COMPACT_ATOMS: atom_id res chain seq x y z
N MET A 1 6.57 -5.79 -4.66
CA MET A 1 6.12 -4.45 -5.06
C MET A 1 4.79 -4.16 -4.36
N ILE A 2 4.60 -2.96 -3.81
CA ILE A 2 3.37 -2.61 -3.08
C ILE A 2 2.19 -2.39 -4.03
N ASP A 3 0.98 -2.52 -3.51
CA ASP A 3 -0.26 -2.29 -4.24
C ASP A 3 -0.92 -0.98 -3.80
N GLY A 4 -0.83 0.04 -4.66
CA GLY A 4 -1.44 1.35 -4.43
C GLY A 4 -2.96 1.29 -4.26
N MET A 5 -3.64 0.41 -5.00
CA MET A 5 -5.09 0.24 -4.86
C MET A 5 -5.46 -0.35 -3.50
N LYS A 6 -4.64 -1.28 -3.00
CA LYS A 6 -4.85 -1.87 -1.68
C LYS A 6 -4.65 -0.85 -0.55
N ILE A 7 -3.64 0.01 -0.67
CA ILE A 7 -3.43 1.14 0.25
C ILE A 7 -4.64 2.07 0.26
N ARG A 8 -5.16 2.43 -0.91
CA ARG A 8 -6.36 3.27 -1.04
C ARG A 8 -7.57 2.65 -0.35
N ASN A 9 -7.81 1.36 -0.57
CA ASN A 9 -8.95 0.65 0.02
C ASN A 9 -8.87 0.63 1.54
N LEU A 10 -7.73 0.20 2.09
CA LEU A 10 -7.48 0.18 3.54
C LEU A 10 -7.64 1.57 4.17
N ARG A 11 -7.17 2.62 3.47
CA ARG A 11 -7.35 4.00 3.91
C ARG A 11 -8.83 4.38 3.98
N THR A 12 -9.60 4.09 2.93
CA THR A 12 -11.02 4.45 2.86
C THR A 12 -11.90 3.64 3.81
N GLU A 13 -11.58 2.35 4.04
CA GLU A 13 -12.26 1.50 5.03
C GLU A 13 -12.15 2.06 6.46
N LYS A 14 -11.07 2.80 6.73
CA LYS A 14 -10.84 3.48 8.01
C LYS A 14 -11.43 4.89 8.06
N GLY A 15 -12.11 5.33 7.01
CA GLY A 15 -12.67 6.67 6.91
C GLY A 15 -11.63 7.78 6.75
N TYR A 16 -10.39 7.45 6.35
CA TYR A 16 -9.32 8.43 6.21
C TYR A 16 -9.35 9.07 4.83
N THR A 17 -9.17 10.40 4.77
CA THR A 17 -8.78 11.10 3.54
C THR A 17 -7.29 10.89 3.25
N SER A 18 -6.83 11.22 2.03
CA SER A 18 -5.39 11.20 1.71
C SER A 18 -4.58 12.11 2.62
N LEU A 19 -5.18 13.22 3.10
CA LEU A 19 -4.56 14.12 4.05
C LEU A 19 -4.44 13.47 5.44
N ASP A 20 -5.46 12.74 5.89
CA ASP A 20 -5.41 12.02 7.17
C ASP A 20 -4.29 10.97 7.17
N LEU A 21 -4.16 10.20 6.08
CA LEU A 21 -3.07 9.23 5.97
C LEU A 21 -1.70 9.93 5.88
N ALA A 22 -1.61 11.08 5.24
CA ALA A 22 -0.39 11.89 5.17
C ALA A 22 0.10 12.29 6.56
N VAL A 23 -0.81 12.83 7.38
CA VAL A 23 -0.53 13.25 8.75
C VAL A 23 -0.12 12.03 9.59
N ARG A 24 -0.85 10.92 9.51
CA ARG A 24 -0.60 9.70 10.31
C ARG A 24 0.73 9.02 9.96
N SER A 25 1.10 8.98 8.68
CA SER A 25 2.31 8.30 8.19
C SER A 25 3.53 9.22 8.13
N ASN A 26 3.36 10.53 8.30
CA ASN A 26 4.40 11.52 8.06
C ASN A 26 5.03 11.35 6.65
N ILE A 27 4.15 11.31 5.65
CA ILE A 27 4.43 11.24 4.21
C ILE A 27 3.59 12.34 3.55
N SER A 28 4.09 12.97 2.48
CA SER A 28 3.32 14.03 1.83
C SER A 28 2.03 13.48 1.20
N LYS A 29 0.96 14.27 1.24
CA LYS A 29 -0.32 13.94 0.61
C LYS A 29 -0.15 13.60 -0.88
N SER A 30 0.65 14.39 -1.62
CA SER A 30 0.95 14.13 -3.04
C SER A 30 1.57 12.75 -3.25
N TYR A 31 2.53 12.37 -2.40
CA TYR A 31 3.21 11.11 -2.53
C TYR A 31 2.30 9.91 -2.23
N ILE A 32 1.37 10.05 -1.27
CA ILE A 32 0.31 9.05 -1.04
C ILE A 32 -0.56 8.91 -2.28
N GLU A 33 -1.04 10.01 -2.86
CA GLU A 33 -1.88 9.97 -4.05
C GLU A 33 -1.15 9.38 -5.27
N GLU A 34 0.14 9.67 -5.43
CA GLU A 34 1.01 9.06 -6.43
C GLU A 34 1.17 7.55 -6.21
N ILE A 35 1.34 7.09 -4.96
CA ILE A 35 1.35 5.66 -4.65
C ILE A 35 0.01 5.02 -5.01
N GLU A 36 -1.10 5.62 -4.59
CA GLU A 36 -2.45 5.08 -4.80
C GLU A 36 -2.84 4.97 -6.28
N ARG A 37 -2.43 5.95 -7.11
CA ARG A 37 -2.61 5.90 -8.57
C ARG A 37 -1.68 4.89 -9.25
N GLY A 38 -0.62 4.45 -8.58
CA GLY A 38 0.39 3.57 -9.15
C GLY A 38 1.54 4.31 -9.86
N ASP A 39 1.65 5.63 -9.71
CA ASP A 39 2.77 6.43 -10.21
C ASP A 39 4.07 6.10 -9.44
N LYS A 40 3.95 5.68 -8.17
CA LYS A 40 5.05 5.26 -7.30
C LYS A 40 4.89 3.81 -6.84
N ILE A 41 5.54 2.91 -7.56
CA ILE A 41 5.46 1.47 -7.32
C ILE A 41 6.54 0.90 -6.40
N ASN A 42 7.64 1.64 -6.21
CA ASN A 42 8.80 1.18 -5.44
C ASN A 42 9.26 2.23 -4.42
N PRO A 43 8.44 2.56 -3.41
CA PRO A 43 8.89 3.40 -2.31
C PRO A 43 9.94 2.69 -1.46
N SER A 44 10.66 3.46 -0.65
CA SER A 44 11.63 2.89 0.30
C SER A 44 10.95 1.98 1.32
N PHE A 45 11.70 1.02 1.88
CA PHE A 45 11.18 0.14 2.94
C PHE A 45 10.60 0.95 4.11
N LYS A 46 11.31 2.00 4.56
CA LYS A 46 10.87 2.90 5.63
C LYS A 46 9.55 3.61 5.32
N THR A 47 9.28 3.91 4.06
CA THR A 47 7.99 4.46 3.64
C THR A 47 6.89 3.42 3.75
N VAL A 48 7.16 2.18 3.37
CA VAL A 48 6.20 1.08 3.48
C VAL A 48 5.87 0.79 4.94
N GLU A 49 6.86 0.77 5.83
CA GLU A 49 6.67 0.66 7.29
C GLU A 49 5.73 1.75 7.81
N LYS A 50 6.03 3.02 7.51
CA LYS A 50 5.18 4.16 7.91
C LYS A 50 3.73 4.04 7.42
N LEU A 51 3.52 3.51 6.22
CA LEU A 51 2.17 3.30 5.67
C LEU A 51 1.46 2.14 6.39
N ALA A 52 2.16 1.04 6.64
CA ALA A 52 1.64 -0.10 7.39
C ALA A 52 1.21 0.32 8.80
N ASP A 53 2.08 1.05 9.51
CA ASP A 53 1.82 1.57 10.86
C ASP A 53 0.62 2.52 10.87
N ALA A 54 0.58 3.49 9.94
CA ALA A 54 -0.52 4.47 9.86
C ALA A 54 -1.87 3.83 9.49
N LEU A 55 -1.84 2.71 8.76
CA LEU A 55 -3.01 1.92 8.43
C LEU A 55 -3.28 0.82 9.48
N ASN A 56 -2.43 0.61 10.47
CA ASN A 56 -2.56 -0.48 11.45
C ASN A 56 -2.79 -1.86 10.78
N VAL A 57 -1.88 -2.20 9.86
CA VAL A 57 -1.84 -3.48 9.13
C VAL A 57 -0.41 -4.01 9.07
N LEU A 58 -0.20 -5.25 8.64
CA LEU A 58 1.14 -5.78 8.41
C LEU A 58 1.70 -5.24 7.09
N ILE A 59 3.02 -5.15 6.98
CA ILE A 59 3.70 -4.76 5.74
C ILE A 59 3.28 -5.64 4.56
N ASP A 60 3.11 -6.95 4.80
CA ASP A 60 2.70 -7.90 3.78
C ASP A 60 1.27 -7.66 3.29
N ASP A 61 0.41 -7.02 4.08
CA ASP A 61 -0.92 -6.61 3.64
C ASP A 61 -0.84 -5.53 2.56
N LEU A 62 0.25 -4.77 2.45
CA LEU A 62 0.41 -3.74 1.42
C LEU A 62 0.99 -4.29 0.10
N ARG A 63 1.38 -5.57 0.04
CA ARG A 63 2.06 -6.15 -1.12
C ARG A 63 1.05 -6.57 -2.19
N ARG A 64 1.47 -6.45 -3.46
CA ARG A 64 0.77 -7.13 -4.56
C ARG A 64 0.83 -8.64 -4.33
N PRO A 65 -0.30 -9.36 -4.49
CA PRO A 65 -0.25 -10.81 -4.52
C PRO A 65 0.70 -11.24 -5.63
N ILE A 66 1.63 -12.14 -5.31
CA ILE A 66 2.40 -12.83 -6.33
C ILE A 66 1.36 -13.67 -7.07
N SER A 67 1.04 -13.34 -8.33
CA SER A 67 0.15 -14.20 -9.11
C SER A 67 0.79 -15.59 -9.09
N LYS A 68 0.13 -16.60 -8.52
CA LYS A 68 0.52 -17.99 -8.75
C LYS A 68 0.61 -18.15 -10.26
N THR A 69 1.80 -18.41 -10.78
CA THR A 69 1.98 -18.92 -12.13
C THR A 69 1.07 -20.13 -12.25
N ALA A 70 0.01 -20.00 -13.05
CA ALA A 70 -0.77 -21.14 -13.47
C ALA A 70 0.13 -22.00 -14.36
N SER A 71 0.61 -23.14 -13.86
CA SER A 71 0.21 -24.46 -14.39
C SER A 71 1.02 -25.61 -13.75
N ILE A 72 0.32 -26.38 -12.91
CA ILE A 72 0.26 -27.86 -12.93
C ILE A 72 1.56 -28.66 -12.72
N GLU A 73 1.83 -29.06 -11.47
CA GLU A 73 2.33 -30.42 -11.22
C GLU A 73 1.12 -31.35 -11.26
N ASN A 74 0.90 -32.01 -12.40
CA ASN A 74 0.03 -33.18 -12.49
C ASN A 74 0.95 -34.39 -12.29
N ILE A 75 0.58 -35.19 -11.29
CA ILE A 75 1.03 -36.54 -11.01
C ILE A 75 0.91 -37.41 -12.28
#